data_AF-A0A7Y6MFP4-F1
#
_entry.id   AF-A0A7Y6MFP4-F1
#
_cell.length_a   1.000
_cell.length_b   1.000
_cell.length_c   1.000
_cell.angle_alpha   90.00
_cell.angle_beta   90.00
_cell.angle_gamma   90.00
#
_symmetry.space_group_name_H-M   'P 1'
#
loop_
_entity.id
_entity.type
_entity.pdbx_description
1 polymer ?
#
loop_
_entity_poly.entity_id
_entity_poly.type
_entity_poly.pdbx_seq_one_letter_code
_entity_poly.pdbx_strand_id
1 'polypeptide(L)'
;MLPPIGRPDLVHAGWIREGNARVFCEVVASLVRYDFDDLDWQAVEAALPGTDDEREEGWYGYPLVGEVTRLDLRLARAVGGTVISVEVRGAVGDVLRGQVELACDLAATYDMRPR
;
A
#
# COMPACT_ATOMS: atom_id res chain seq x y z
N MET A 1 20.28 -10.87 -22.54
CA MET A 1 19.91 -9.51 -22.08
C MET A 1 18.85 -9.71 -21.01
N LEU A 2 19.21 -9.55 -19.73
CA LEU A 2 18.21 -9.49 -18.66
C LEU A 2 17.38 -8.21 -18.88
N PRO A 3 16.05 -8.24 -18.71
CA PRO A 3 15.28 -7.02 -18.78
C PRO A 3 15.83 -6.01 -17.76
N PRO A 4 15.77 -4.69 -18.05
CA PRO A 4 16.04 -3.71 -17.02
C PRO A 4 15.13 -4.03 -15.83
N ILE A 5 15.67 -4.00 -14.61
CA ILE A 5 14.86 -4.05 -13.38
C ILE A 5 14.09 -2.74 -13.35
N GLY A 6 13.03 -2.65 -14.16
CA GLY A 6 12.13 -1.52 -14.22
C GLY A 6 11.48 -1.38 -12.86
N ARG A 7 11.26 -0.14 -12.42
CA ARG A 7 10.36 0.12 -11.29
C ARG A 7 9.07 -0.69 -11.54
N PRO A 8 8.58 -1.43 -10.55
CA PRO A 8 7.37 -2.22 -10.72
C PRO A 8 6.22 -1.32 -11.20
N ASP A 9 5.40 -1.85 -12.11
CA ASP A 9 4.32 -1.11 -12.76
C ASP A 9 3.33 -0.60 -11.72
N LEU A 10 2.78 0.59 -11.97
CA LEU A 10 1.72 1.13 -11.11
C LEU A 10 0.46 0.27 -11.27
N VAL A 11 0.01 -0.31 -10.16
CA VAL A 11 -1.27 -1.02 -10.08
C VAL A 11 -2.38 -0.01 -9.81
N HIS A 12 -2.23 0.77 -8.75
CA HIS A 12 -3.17 1.81 -8.37
C HIS A 12 -2.47 2.90 -7.54
N ALA A 13 -2.98 4.13 -7.60
CA ALA A 13 -2.57 5.24 -6.73
C ALA A 13 -3.81 6.00 -6.27
N GLY A 14 -3.80 6.46 -5.03
CA GLY A 14 -4.92 7.18 -4.45
C GLY A 14 -4.62 7.62 -3.02
N TRP A 15 -5.68 7.82 -2.24
CA TRP A 15 -5.59 8.14 -0.82
C TRP A 15 -6.52 7.24 -0.04
N ILE A 16 -6.17 6.96 1.21
CA ILE A 16 -6.99 6.23 2.17
C ILE A 16 -7.17 7.08 3.42
N ARG A 17 -8.22 6.80 4.20
CA ARG A 17 -8.37 7.41 5.53
C ARG A 17 -7.25 6.95 6.45
N GLU A 18 -6.70 7.85 7.27
CA GLU A 18 -5.60 7.52 8.18
C GLU A 18 -5.93 6.35 9.12
N GLY A 19 -7.15 6.32 9.67
CA GLY A 19 -7.63 5.23 10.52
C GLY A 19 -7.71 3.86 9.85
N ASN A 20 -7.70 3.81 8.52
CA ASN A 20 -7.76 2.57 7.76
C ASN A 20 -6.38 2.00 7.42
N ALA A 21 -5.27 2.69 7.70
CA ALA A 21 -3.94 2.32 7.21
C ALA A 21 -3.56 0.87 7.54
N ARG A 22 -3.77 0.44 8.78
CA ARG A 22 -3.46 -0.93 9.21
C ARG A 22 -4.29 -1.96 8.44
N VAL A 23 -5.62 -1.82 8.49
CA VAL A 23 -6.54 -2.76 7.83
C VAL A 23 -6.30 -2.78 6.32
N PHE A 24 -5.98 -1.65 5.70
CA PHE A 24 -5.60 -1.58 4.29
C PHE A 24 -4.35 -2.40 3.99
N CYS A 25 -3.28 -2.27 4.80
CA CYS A 25 -2.06 -3.06 4.63
C CYS A 25 -2.35 -4.56 4.77
N GLU A 26 -3.11 -4.95 5.79
CA GLU A 26 -3.54 -6.34 6.02
C GLU A 26 -4.34 -6.90 4.83
N VAL A 27 -5.29 -6.12 4.28
CA VAL A 27 -6.08 -6.53 3.12
C VAL A 27 -5.19 -6.72 1.89
N VAL A 28 -4.34 -5.75 1.55
CA VAL A 28 -3.47 -5.88 0.36
C VAL A 28 -2.45 -7.02 0.53
N ALA A 29 -1.91 -7.22 1.73
CA ALA A 29 -1.07 -8.36 2.06
C ALA A 29 -1.79 -9.70 1.85
N SER A 30 -3.05 -9.81 2.31
CA SER A 30 -3.84 -11.02 2.15
C SER A 30 -4.10 -11.38 0.68
N LEU A 31 -4.25 -10.38 -0.21
CA LEU A 31 -4.43 -10.60 -1.64
C LEU A 31 -3.24 -11.32 -2.29
N VAL A 32 -2.03 -11.11 -1.75
CA VAL A 32 -0.81 -11.79 -2.20
C VAL A 32 -0.38 -12.95 -1.30
N ARG A 33 -1.18 -13.27 -0.28
CA ARG A 33 -0.87 -14.27 0.76
C ARG A 33 0.44 -13.97 1.51
N TYR A 34 0.67 -12.69 1.79
CA TYR A 34 1.67 -12.27 2.76
C TYR A 34 1.01 -12.22 4.15
N ASP A 35 1.63 -12.82 5.15
CA ASP A 35 1.17 -12.77 6.54
C ASP A 35 1.66 -11.46 7.16
N PHE A 36 0.80 -10.43 7.14
CA PHE A 36 1.12 -9.11 7.67
C PHE A 36 0.80 -9.08 9.16
N ASP A 37 1.84 -9.01 9.98
CA ASP A 37 1.75 -9.11 11.43
C ASP A 37 1.91 -7.76 12.15
N ASP A 38 1.98 -7.81 13.48
CA ASP A 38 2.14 -6.61 14.31
C ASP A 38 3.50 -5.93 14.12
N LEU A 39 4.56 -6.66 13.78
CA LEU A 39 5.88 -6.09 13.52
C LEU A 39 5.92 -5.39 12.17
N ASP A 40 5.28 -5.96 11.15
CA ASP A 40 5.08 -5.32 9.86
C ASP A 40 4.31 -4.00 10.04
N TRP A 41 3.21 -4.02 10.82
CA TRP A 41 2.46 -2.81 11.14
C TRP A 41 3.32 -1.78 11.88
N GLN A 42 4.08 -2.20 12.89
CA GLN A 42 4.93 -1.30 13.67
C GLN A 42 5.96 -0.59 12.78
N ALA A 43 6.51 -1.28 11.77
CA ALA A 43 7.44 -0.67 10.82
C ALA A 43 6.77 0.43 9.98
N VAL A 44 5.55 0.17 9.47
CA VAL A 44 4.76 1.17 8.73
C VAL A 44 4.39 2.35 9.62
N GLU A 45 3.83 2.08 10.80
CA GLU A 45 3.36 3.08 11.76
C GLU A 45 4.49 4.00 12.22
N ALA A 46 5.68 3.45 12.49
CA ALA A 46 6.85 4.23 12.90
C ALA A 46 7.39 5.11 11.76
N ALA A 47 7.25 4.69 10.51
CA ALA A 47 7.75 5.43 9.35
C ALA A 47 6.84 6.59 8.93
N LEU A 48 5.52 6.40 9.01
CA LEU A 48 4.51 7.36 8.53
C LEU A 48 4.71 8.81 9.01
N PRO A 49 5.04 9.11 10.28
CA PRO A 49 5.26 10.48 10.72
C PRO A 49 6.37 11.23 9.97
N GLY A 50 7.35 10.52 9.42
CA GLY A 50 8.46 11.08 8.64
C GLY A 50 8.18 11.21 7.14
N THR A 51 7.00 10.82 6.67
CA THR A 51 6.63 10.84 5.25
C THR A 51 5.90 12.11 4.84
N ASP A 52 5.96 12.43 3.53
CA ASP A 52 5.39 13.60 2.91
C ASP A 52 5.16 13.32 1.41
N ASP A 53 3.91 13.32 0.96
CA ASP A 53 3.56 12.93 -0.40
C ASP A 53 3.97 13.97 -1.47
N GLU A 54 4.23 15.21 -1.07
CA GLU A 54 4.73 16.28 -1.94
C GLU A 54 6.25 16.15 -2.21
N ARG A 55 6.96 15.31 -1.44
CA ARG A 55 8.39 15.05 -1.63
C ARG A 55 8.60 13.73 -2.36
N GLU A 56 9.40 13.75 -3.43
CA GLU A 56 9.71 12.54 -4.20
C GLU A 56 10.33 11.41 -3.35
N GLU A 57 11.21 11.78 -2.41
CA GLU A 57 11.84 10.88 -1.44
C GLU A 57 11.05 10.75 -0.12
N GLY A 58 9.89 11.42 -0.01
CA GLY A 58 9.07 11.46 1.20
C GLY A 58 8.14 10.27 1.39
N TRP A 59 8.23 9.25 0.55
CA TRP A 59 7.36 8.07 0.60
C TRP A 59 8.05 6.90 1.29
N TYR A 60 7.36 6.25 2.21
CA TYR A 60 7.80 4.99 2.79
C TYR A 60 7.39 3.82 1.88
N GLY A 61 8.35 2.97 1.51
CA GLY A 61 8.08 1.76 0.73
C GLY A 61 8.11 0.52 1.61
N TYR A 62 7.05 -0.28 1.56
CA TYR A 62 6.95 -1.58 2.23
C TYR A 62 6.79 -2.72 1.21
N PRO A 63 7.74 -3.67 1.17
CA PRO A 63 7.64 -4.80 0.26
C PRO A 63 6.75 -5.90 0.82
N LEU A 64 5.68 -6.24 0.09
CA LEU A 64 4.88 -7.43 0.35
C LEU A 64 5.37 -8.57 -0.54
N VAL A 65 6.22 -9.44 0.00
CA VAL A 65 6.76 -10.60 -0.71
C VAL A 65 5.85 -11.80 -0.46
N GLY A 66 4.67 -11.77 -1.07
CA GLY A 66 3.67 -12.83 -0.92
C GLY A 66 3.98 -14.09 -1.71
N GLU A 67 3.27 -15.17 -1.41
CA GLU A 67 3.39 -16.44 -2.15
C GLU A 67 2.95 -16.33 -3.62
N VAL A 68 2.02 -15.41 -3.92
CA VAL A 68 1.45 -15.24 -5.26
C VAL A 68 2.32 -14.33 -6.13
N THR A 69 2.68 -13.16 -5.61
CA THR A 69 3.51 -12.16 -6.29
C THR A 69 4.06 -11.15 -5.28
N ARG A 70 5.00 -10.32 -5.74
CA ARG A 70 5.51 -9.18 -4.97
C ARG A 70 4.69 -7.92 -5.30
N LEU A 71 4.23 -7.23 -4.27
CA LEU A 71 3.76 -5.85 -4.35
C LEU A 71 4.67 -4.94 -3.54
N ASP A 72 4.90 -3.72 -4.04
CA ASP A 72 5.53 -2.65 -3.29
C ASP A 72 4.43 -1.64 -2.91
N LEU A 73 4.11 -1.59 -1.61
CA LEU A 73 3.22 -0.59 -1.03
C LEU A 73 4.03 0.68 -0.74
N ARG A 74 3.62 1.81 -1.30
CA ARG A 74 4.19 3.12 -0.95
C ARG A 74 3.16 3.92 -0.20
N LEU A 75 3.54 4.47 0.95
CA LEU A 75 2.67 5.25 1.81
C LEU A 75 3.32 6.58 2.14
N ALA A 76 2.53 7.65 2.13
CA ALA A 76 2.96 8.96 2.58
C ALA A 76 1.81 9.74 3.21
N ARG A 77 2.08 10.55 4.22
CA ARG A 77 1.09 11.49 4.75
C ARG A 77 0.80 12.57 3.72
N ALA A 78 -0.48 12.85 3.52
CA ALA A 78 -0.90 14.00 2.72
C ALA A 78 -0.80 15.30 3.52
N VAL A 79 -0.28 16.36 2.89
CA VAL A 79 -0.17 17.68 3.52
C VAL A 79 -1.57 18.23 3.86
N GLY A 80 -1.76 18.61 5.14
CA GLY A 80 -2.97 19.31 5.59
C GLY A 80 -4.23 18.45 5.78
N GLY A 81 -4.13 17.11 5.67
CA GLY A 81 -5.27 16.20 5.78
C GLY A 81 -5.11 15.07 6.81
N THR A 82 -6.22 14.33 7.04
CA THR A 82 -6.29 13.08 7.84
C THR A 82 -6.31 11.85 6.93
N VAL A 83 -5.52 11.89 5.87
CA VAL A 83 -5.46 10.85 4.84
C VAL A 83 -4.01 10.47 4.57
N ILE A 84 -3.82 9.26 4.07
CA ILE A 84 -2.53 8.72 3.65
C ILE A 84 -2.61 8.47 2.16
N SER A 85 -1.69 9.07 1.42
CA SER A 85 -1.49 8.82 0.00
C SER A 85 -0.84 7.45 -0.16
N VAL A 86 -1.34 6.66 -1.10
CA VAL A 86 -0.88 5.29 -1.34
C VAL A 86 -0.57 5.06 -2.82
N GLU A 87 0.49 4.30 -3.08
CA GLU A 87 0.70 3.65 -4.37
C GLU A 87 0.90 2.15 -4.15
N VAL A 88 0.23 1.34 -4.96
CA VAL A 88 0.49 -0.10 -5.03
C VAL A 88 1.17 -0.37 -6.36
N ARG A 89 2.36 -0.98 -6.31
CA ARG A 89 3.17 -1.28 -7.50
C ARG A 89 3.47 -2.77 -7.58
N GLY A 90 3.48 -3.32 -8.79
CA GLY A 90 3.82 -4.72 -9.02
C GLY A 90 3.37 -5.23 -10.38
N ALA A 91 3.91 -6.37 -10.78
CA ALA A 91 3.46 -7.08 -11.97
C ALA A 91 2.28 -7.98 -11.58
N VAL A 92 1.06 -7.59 -11.98
CA VAL A 92 -0.19 -8.27 -11.62
C VAL A 92 -1.09 -8.46 -12.85
N GLY A 93 -1.89 -9.54 -12.83
CA GLY A 93 -2.98 -9.72 -13.80
C GLY A 93 -4.24 -8.94 -13.43
N ASP A 94 -5.21 -8.88 -14.34
CA ASP A 94 -6.41 -8.04 -14.23
C ASP A 94 -7.25 -8.31 -12.98
N VAL A 95 -7.35 -9.58 -12.57
CA VAL A 95 -8.12 -9.96 -11.37
C VAL A 95 -7.52 -9.33 -10.11
N LEU A 96 -6.21 -9.49 -9.90
CA LEU A 96 -5.54 -8.93 -8.72
C LEU A 96 -5.51 -7.39 -8.78
N ARG A 97 -5.36 -6.80 -9.98
CA ARG A 97 -5.50 -5.35 -10.17
C ARG A 97 -6.86 -4.85 -9.68
N GLY A 98 -7.97 -5.46 -10.12
CA GLY A 98 -9.31 -5.06 -9.69
C GLY A 98 -9.55 -5.25 -8.19
N GLN A 99 -8.96 -6.27 -7.57
CA GLN A 99 -9.02 -6.46 -6.12
C GLN A 99 -8.26 -5.36 -5.35
N VAL A 100 -7.08 -4.96 -5.84
CA VAL A 100 -6.30 -3.86 -5.27
C VAL A 100 -7.05 -2.53 -5.41
N GLU A 101 -7.60 -2.26 -6.59
CA GLU A 101 -8.41 -1.06 -6.85
C GLU A 101 -9.61 -1.00 -5.90
N LEU A 102 -10.35 -2.09 -5.75
CA LEU A 102 -11.46 -2.17 -4.81
C LEU A 102 -11.03 -1.93 -3.36
N ALA A 103 -9.90 -2.50 -2.93
CA ALA A 103 -9.37 -2.29 -1.59
C ALA A 103 -9.05 -0.81 -1.33
N CYS A 104 -8.46 -0.12 -2.32
CA CYS A 104 -8.20 1.32 -2.26
C CYS A 104 -9.50 2.12 -2.17
N ASP A 105 -10.48 1.84 -3.03
CA ASP A 105 -11.77 2.55 -3.06
C ASP A 105 -12.53 2.39 -1.74
N LEU A 106 -12.52 1.19 -1.16
CA LEU A 106 -13.13 0.92 0.13
C LEU A 106 -12.43 1.68 1.26
N ALA A 107 -11.10 1.68 1.27
CA ALA A 107 -10.29 2.36 2.28
C ALA A 107 -10.34 3.90 2.18
N ALA A 108 -10.61 4.44 1.00
CA ALA A 108 -10.89 5.86 0.79
C ALA A 108 -12.29 6.23 1.30
N THR A 109 -13.29 5.40 0.99
CA THR A 109 -14.69 5.76 1.14
C THR A 109 -15.23 5.49 2.55
N TYR A 110 -14.95 4.30 3.10
CA TYR A 110 -15.59 3.77 4.30
C TYR A 110 -14.64 3.69 5.50
N ASP A 111 -15.19 3.68 6.71
CA ASP A 111 -14.45 3.31 7.93
C ASP A 111 -14.29 1.79 7.94
N MET A 112 -13.06 1.30 7.75
CA MET A 112 -12.77 -0.12 7.75
C MET A 112 -12.44 -0.56 9.16
N ARG A 113 -13.12 -1.59 9.66
CA ARG A 113 -12.83 -2.17 10.97
C ARG A 113 -12.20 -3.54 10.79
N PRO A 114 -11.10 -3.85 11.52
CA PRO A 114 -10.62 -5.22 11.60
C PRO A 114 -11.73 -6.10 12.17
N ARG A 115 -11.81 -7.34 11.68
CA ARG A 115 -12.75 -8.34 12.18
C ARG A 115 -12.33 -8.90 13.53
#